data_AF-A0AAC9YMH5-F1
#
_entry.id   AF-A0AAC9YMH5-F1
#
_cell.length_a   1.000
_cell.length_b   1.000
_cell.length_c   1.000
_cell.angle_alpha   90.00
_cell.angle_beta   90.00
_cell.angle_gamma   90.00
#
_symmetry.space_group_name_H-M   'P 1'
#
loop_
_entity.id
_entity.type
_entity.pdbx_description
1 polymer ?
#
loop_
_entity_poly.entity_id
_entity_poly.type
_entity_poly.pdbx_seq_one_letter_code
_entity_poly.pdbx_strand_id
1 'polypeptide(L)'
;MWCPDPAGTNRLRWWDGSKWTDHYARVPAPEPAVAAVSALPATRKSSLVTGYTRRAMPPIRANGRKSSPLADVVTAATLEEPRYPLEEQVEVVGETYRAKDIRRVFQEAGMPITESGVTLKSVRCILVPEPWNEHDPNAVAVMVGQNHVGYLAADLAASYTDGLLRIARLGSLATGEARIWAKSDDGIIRARVTILIPEASQFD
;
A
#
# COMPACT_ATOMS: atom_id res chain seq x y z
N MET A 1 15.77 1.73 4.31
CA MET A 1 14.34 2.13 4.36
C MET A 1 13.65 1.37 5.48
N TRP A 2 12.86 2.05 6.32
CA TRP A 2 12.07 1.40 7.37
C TRP A 2 10.75 0.88 6.78
N CYS A 3 10.52 -0.42 6.87
CA CYS A 3 9.31 -1.08 6.35
C CYS A 3 8.60 -1.86 7.46
N PRO A 4 7.26 -2.03 7.40
CA PRO A 4 6.54 -2.86 8.35
C PRO A 4 7.09 -4.30 8.33
N ASP A 5 7.39 -4.83 9.51
CA ASP A 5 8.00 -6.14 9.66
C ASP A 5 7.09 -7.25 9.11
N PRO A 6 7.55 -8.04 8.12
CA PRO A 6 6.73 -9.08 7.48
C PRO A 6 6.40 -10.25 8.39
N ALA A 7 7.08 -10.41 9.54
CA ALA A 7 6.72 -11.42 10.54
C ALA A 7 5.50 -10.99 11.40
N GLY A 8 4.89 -9.85 11.10
CA GLY A 8 3.63 -9.41 11.74
C GLY A 8 3.81 -8.89 13.16
N THR A 9 5.03 -8.46 13.53
CA THR A 9 5.33 -8.02 14.91
C THR A 9 4.92 -6.59 15.24
N ASN A 10 4.19 -5.90 14.33
CA ASN A 10 3.76 -4.51 14.47
C ASN A 10 4.93 -3.55 14.81
N ARG A 11 6.08 -3.81 14.18
CA ARG A 11 7.32 -3.03 14.30
C ARG A 11 7.79 -2.63 12.92
N LEU A 12 8.59 -1.56 12.84
CA LEU A 12 9.33 -1.25 11.63
C LEU A 12 10.65 -2.01 11.67
N ARG A 13 11.04 -2.60 10.55
CA ARG A 13 12.33 -3.24 10.35
C ARG A 13 13.08 -2.52 9.23
N TRP A 14 14.37 -2.32 9.41
CA TRP A 14 15.18 -1.60 8.42
C TRP A 14 15.62 -2.55 7.29
N TRP A 15 15.22 -2.20 6.08
CA TRP A 15 15.71 -2.77 4.82
C TRP A 15 16.91 -1.98 4.32
N ASP A 16 18.05 -2.64 4.15
CA ASP A 16 19.30 -1.99 3.74
C ASP A 16 19.49 -1.89 2.22
N GLY A 17 18.53 -2.40 1.45
CA GLY A 17 18.62 -2.44 -0.03
C GLY A 17 18.91 -3.82 -0.59
N SER A 18 19.38 -4.76 0.22
CA SER A 18 19.58 -6.16 -0.21
C SER A 18 19.11 -7.21 0.81
N LYS A 19 18.95 -6.84 2.08
CA LYS A 19 18.44 -7.74 3.13
C LYS A 19 17.81 -6.96 4.27
N TRP A 20 16.92 -7.64 4.99
CA TRP A 20 16.40 -7.15 6.24
C TRP A 20 17.49 -7.18 7.31
N THR A 21 17.70 -6.06 7.97
CA THR A 21 18.64 -5.97 9.10
C THR A 21 17.95 -6.29 10.42
N ASP A 22 18.72 -6.53 11.47
CA ASP A 22 18.20 -6.68 12.84
C ASP A 22 17.87 -5.32 13.50
N HIS A 23 17.87 -4.23 12.73
CA HIS A 23 17.43 -2.94 13.23
C HIS A 23 15.91 -2.90 13.23
N TYR A 24 15.35 -2.82 14.43
CA TYR A 24 13.92 -2.67 14.69
C TYR A 24 13.66 -1.29 15.29
N ALA A 25 12.64 -0.59 14.78
CA ALA A 25 12.09 0.60 15.40
C ALA A 25 10.67 0.31 15.88
N ARG A 26 10.33 0.81 17.07
CA ARG A 26 8.92 0.93 17.43
C ARG A 26 8.30 1.94 16.48
N VAL A 27 7.13 1.62 15.93
CA VAL A 27 6.24 2.67 15.42
C VAL A 27 6.08 3.66 16.57
N PRO A 28 6.49 4.93 16.44
CA PRO A 28 6.27 5.90 17.50
C PRO A 28 4.77 5.90 17.77
N ALA A 29 4.39 5.59 19.00
CA ALA A 29 3.01 5.80 19.44
C ALA A 29 2.68 7.26 19.11
N PRO A 30 1.49 7.58 18.57
CA PRO A 30 1.13 8.95 18.21
C PRO A 30 1.45 9.85 19.40
N GLU A 31 2.41 10.74 19.19
CA GLU A 31 2.92 11.62 20.24
C GLU A 31 1.76 12.53 20.66
N PRO A 32 1.38 12.58 21.95
CA PRO A 32 0.37 13.53 22.39
C PRO A 32 0.94 14.94 22.21
N ALA A 33 0.22 15.78 21.46
CA ALA A 33 0.53 17.19 21.26
C ALA A 33 0.92 17.87 22.58
N VAL A 34 2.06 18.56 22.56
CA VAL A 34 2.63 19.23 23.73
C VAL A 34 1.88 20.52 24.11
N ALA A 35 1.69 20.66 25.42
CA ALA A 35 1.71 21.88 26.24
C ALA A 35 0.53 22.87 26.22
N ALA A 36 -0.21 22.92 27.34
CA ALA A 36 -0.31 24.10 28.21
C ALA A 36 -1.02 23.75 29.52
N VAL A 37 -0.33 23.84 30.68
CA VAL A 37 -0.59 24.79 31.78
C VAL A 37 0.32 24.49 32.96
N SER A 38 0.93 25.55 33.51
CA SER A 38 1.82 25.54 34.67
C SER A 38 1.08 25.45 36.01
N ALA A 39 1.86 25.00 37.02
CA ALA A 39 1.78 25.28 38.48
C ALA A 39 1.24 24.17 39.41
N LEU A 40 2.16 23.70 40.27
CA LEU A 40 2.03 22.91 41.50
C LEU A 40 1.67 23.84 42.71
N PRO A 41 1.58 23.41 43.99
CA PRO A 41 1.60 22.04 44.60
C PRO A 41 0.51 21.80 45.69
N ALA A 42 0.33 20.55 46.18
CA ALA A 42 0.11 20.24 47.62
C ALA A 42 -0.03 18.73 47.93
N THR A 43 0.94 18.24 48.71
CA THR A 43 0.91 17.28 49.84
C THR A 43 -0.31 16.36 50.09
N ARG A 44 -0.08 15.03 50.26
CA ARG A 44 -0.10 14.28 51.57
C ARG A 44 -0.52 12.77 51.45
N LYS A 45 0.45 11.89 51.79
CA LYS A 45 0.45 10.55 52.43
C LYS A 45 -0.67 9.49 52.22
N SER A 46 -0.19 8.25 51.98
CA SER A 46 -0.68 6.92 52.49
C SER A 46 -2.06 6.43 51.99
N SER A 47 -2.39 5.15 51.83
CA SER A 47 -1.75 3.85 52.09
C SER A 47 -2.69 2.72 51.56
N LEU A 48 -2.10 1.58 51.17
CA LEU A 48 -2.58 0.19 51.32
C LEU A 48 -3.81 -0.36 50.55
N VAL A 49 -3.50 -1.34 49.68
CA VAL A 49 -3.94 -2.77 49.65
C VAL A 49 -5.40 -3.18 49.34
N THR A 50 -5.51 -4.26 48.54
CA THR A 50 -6.65 -5.17 48.28
C THR A 50 -7.59 -4.67 47.17
N GLY A 51 -7.90 -5.38 46.08
CA GLY A 51 -7.87 -6.81 45.81
C GLY A 51 -9.24 -7.20 45.23
N TYR A 52 -9.28 -7.57 43.94
CA TYR A 52 -10.36 -8.24 43.20
C TYR A 52 -11.76 -7.61 43.16
N THR A 53 -12.15 -7.12 41.97
CA THR A 53 -13.35 -7.66 41.30
C THR A 53 -13.15 -7.66 39.79
N ARG A 54 -13.05 -8.87 39.24
CA ARG A 54 -13.05 -9.20 37.82
C ARG A 54 -14.39 -8.77 37.23
N ARG A 55 -14.45 -7.63 36.53
CA ARG A 55 -15.53 -7.35 35.58
C ARG A 55 -14.94 -7.45 34.18
N ALA A 56 -15.25 -8.59 33.54
CA ALA A 56 -14.85 -8.90 32.18
C ALA A 56 -15.28 -7.76 31.25
N MET A 57 -14.28 -7.07 30.71
CA MET A 57 -14.45 -6.17 29.59
C MET A 57 -14.53 -7.05 28.33
N PRO A 58 -15.51 -6.86 27.44
CA PRO A 58 -15.51 -7.58 26.17
C PRO A 58 -14.21 -7.23 25.42
N PRO A 59 -13.53 -8.18 24.78
CA PRO A 59 -12.42 -7.83 23.92
C PRO A 59 -12.96 -6.88 22.86
N ILE A 60 -12.43 -5.65 22.84
CA ILE A 60 -12.51 -4.79 21.67
C ILE A 60 -12.06 -5.69 20.52
N ARG A 61 -13.02 -6.01 19.65
CA ARG A 61 -12.74 -6.67 18.37
C ARG A 61 -11.76 -5.74 17.69
N ALA A 62 -10.47 -6.09 17.73
CA ALA A 62 -9.50 -5.61 16.79
C ALA A 62 -10.06 -6.04 15.44
N ASN A 63 -10.76 -5.11 14.80
CA ASN A 63 -11.28 -5.30 13.47
C ASN A 63 -10.04 -5.29 12.56
N GLY A 64 -9.41 -6.45 12.46
CA GLY A 64 -8.19 -6.69 11.71
C GLY A 64 -8.48 -6.49 10.23
N ARG A 65 -8.44 -5.25 9.78
CA ARG A 65 -8.05 -4.96 8.41
C ARG A 65 -6.61 -5.43 8.31
N LYS A 66 -6.41 -6.61 7.74
CA LYS A 66 -5.10 -7.03 7.24
C LYS A 66 -4.77 -6.04 6.13
N SER A 67 -4.12 -4.92 6.46
CA SER A 67 -3.59 -4.02 5.45
C SER A 67 -2.59 -4.82 4.62
N SER A 68 -2.77 -4.80 3.30
CA SER A 68 -1.78 -5.37 2.40
C SER A 68 -0.50 -4.53 2.52
N PRO A 69 0.70 -5.13 2.63
CA PRO A 69 1.95 -4.37 2.76
C PRO A 69 2.12 -3.33 1.64
N LEU A 70 1.62 -3.62 0.43
CA LEU A 70 1.54 -2.68 -0.69
C LEU A 70 0.70 -1.43 -0.38
N ALA A 71 -0.45 -1.58 0.30
CA ALA A 71 -1.30 -0.46 0.68
C ALA A 71 -0.63 0.42 1.75
N ASP A 72 0.13 -0.18 2.68
CA ASP A 72 0.92 0.58 3.66
C ASP A 72 2.04 1.37 2.97
N VAL A 73 2.74 0.78 1.99
CA VAL A 73 3.78 1.47 1.19
C VAL A 73 3.17 2.66 0.43
N VAL A 74 2.03 2.48 -0.23
CA VAL A 74 1.33 3.57 -0.94
C VAL A 74 0.90 4.68 0.03
N THR A 75 0.46 4.33 1.23
CA THR A 75 0.00 5.31 2.24
C THR A 75 1.15 6.08 2.86
N ALA A 76 2.32 5.46 3.00
CA ALA A 76 3.50 6.07 3.59
C ALA A 76 4.32 6.92 2.60
N ALA A 77 4.20 6.65 1.30
CA ALA A 77 5.01 7.31 0.27
C ALA A 77 4.33 8.55 -0.33
N THR A 78 5.17 9.47 -0.81
CA THR A 78 4.72 10.62 -1.60
C THR A 78 4.48 10.19 -3.04
N LEU A 79 3.27 10.39 -3.56
CA LEU A 79 2.95 10.00 -4.94
C LEU A 79 3.43 11.10 -5.90
N GLU A 80 4.45 10.82 -6.71
CA GLU A 80 4.93 11.75 -7.74
C GLU A 80 3.83 12.00 -8.77
N GLU A 81 3.79 13.20 -9.33
CA GLU A 81 2.96 13.46 -10.51
C GLU A 81 3.43 12.58 -11.68
N PRO A 82 2.52 12.09 -12.54
CA PRO A 82 2.91 11.28 -13.68
C PRO A 82 3.88 12.08 -14.57
N ARG A 83 5.05 11.49 -14.84
CA ARG A 83 6.05 12.11 -15.71
C ARG A 83 5.57 12.04 -17.16
N TYR A 84 5.47 13.17 -17.84
CA TYR A 84 5.08 13.19 -19.24
C TYR A 84 6.32 13.14 -20.14
N PRO A 85 6.24 12.44 -21.29
CA PRO A 85 5.03 11.86 -21.89
C PRO A 85 4.72 10.42 -21.41
N LEU A 86 3.42 10.07 -21.34
CA LEU A 86 2.92 8.72 -20.99
C LEU A 86 2.71 7.86 -22.24
N GLU A 87 3.80 7.56 -22.95
CA GLU A 87 3.74 6.92 -24.27
C GLU A 87 3.74 5.39 -24.18
N GLU A 88 4.24 4.82 -23.08
CA GLU A 88 4.33 3.37 -22.95
C GLU A 88 3.01 2.77 -22.46
N GLN A 89 2.35 2.02 -23.35
CA GLN A 89 1.13 1.29 -23.05
C GLN A 89 1.44 -0.15 -22.66
N VAL A 90 1.12 -0.51 -21.42
CA VAL A 90 1.47 -1.81 -20.85
C VAL A 90 0.20 -2.56 -20.41
N GLU A 91 0.10 -3.83 -20.79
CA GLU A 91 -0.94 -4.73 -20.27
C GLU A 91 -0.50 -5.28 -18.91
N VAL A 92 -1.37 -5.16 -17.91
CA VAL A 92 -1.10 -5.60 -16.55
C VAL A 92 -1.47 -7.08 -16.41
N VAL A 93 -0.60 -7.84 -15.77
CA VAL A 93 -0.74 -9.29 -15.59
C VAL A 93 -1.28 -9.62 -14.19
N GLY A 94 -1.99 -10.75 -14.07
CA GLY A 94 -2.44 -11.27 -12.78
C GLY A 94 -3.74 -10.62 -12.25
N GLU A 95 -4.37 -9.75 -13.04
CA GLU A 95 -5.61 -9.06 -12.68
C GLU A 95 -6.78 -9.99 -12.35
N THR A 96 -6.84 -11.17 -12.96
CA THR A 96 -7.86 -12.19 -12.66
C THR A 96 -7.83 -12.62 -11.19
N TYR A 97 -6.66 -12.67 -10.56
CA TYR A 97 -6.52 -13.01 -9.14
C TYR A 97 -6.89 -11.84 -8.21
N ARG A 98 -7.13 -10.65 -8.77
CA ARG A 98 -7.41 -9.40 -8.06
C ARG A 98 -8.83 -8.90 -8.24
N ALA A 99 -9.76 -9.77 -8.67
CA ALA A 99 -11.18 -9.44 -8.88
C ALA A 99 -11.85 -8.69 -7.70
N LYS A 100 -11.48 -9.01 -6.45
CA LYS A 100 -12.01 -8.34 -5.25
C LYS A 100 -11.55 -6.87 -5.15
N ASP A 101 -10.26 -6.63 -5.37
CA ASP A 101 -9.67 -5.30 -5.32
C ASP A 101 -10.13 -4.45 -6.52
N ILE A 102 -10.21 -5.05 -7.71
CA ILE A 102 -10.76 -4.39 -8.91
C ILE A 102 -12.21 -3.97 -8.67
N ARG A 103 -13.05 -4.85 -8.12
CA ARG A 103 -14.43 -4.48 -7.75
C ARG A 103 -14.48 -3.29 -6.81
N ARG A 104 -13.54 -3.21 -5.85
CA ARG A 104 -13.45 -2.09 -4.91
C ARG A 104 -13.06 -0.78 -5.62
N VAL A 105 -12.10 -0.82 -6.56
CA VAL A 105 -11.75 0.34 -7.41
C VAL A 105 -12.97 0.89 -8.14
N PHE A 106 -13.78 0.03 -8.77
CA PHE A 106 -15.00 0.45 -9.46
C PHE A 106 -16.07 1.01 -8.52
N GLN A 107 -16.21 0.45 -7.31
CA GLN A 107 -17.13 0.97 -6.29
C GLN A 107 -16.69 2.35 -5.78
N GLU A 108 -15.41 2.53 -5.51
CA GLU A 108 -14.83 3.80 -5.05
C GLU A 108 -14.92 4.88 -6.14
N ALA A 109 -14.81 4.50 -7.40
CA ALA A 109 -15.04 5.39 -8.54
C ALA A 109 -16.53 5.71 -8.80
N GLY A 110 -17.46 5.11 -8.03
CA GLY A 110 -18.90 5.31 -8.22
C GLY A 110 -19.47 4.64 -9.48
N MET A 111 -18.71 3.76 -10.12
CA MET A 111 -19.09 3.08 -11.37
C MET A 111 -19.06 1.56 -11.15
N PRO A 112 -20.04 0.97 -10.44
CA PRO A 112 -20.02 -0.46 -10.12
C PRO A 112 -20.02 -1.33 -11.38
N ILE A 113 -19.34 -2.47 -11.31
CA ILE A 113 -19.21 -3.41 -12.42
C ILE A 113 -20.60 -3.99 -12.78
N THR A 114 -20.96 -3.90 -14.05
CA THR A 114 -22.21 -4.42 -14.61
C THR A 114 -21.96 -5.53 -15.61
N GLU A 115 -23.03 -6.22 -16.01
CA GLU A 115 -23.00 -7.26 -17.06
C GLU A 115 -22.72 -6.69 -18.44
N SER A 116 -23.04 -5.42 -18.70
CA SER A 116 -22.68 -4.74 -19.96
C SER A 116 -21.20 -4.39 -20.04
N GLY A 117 -20.47 -4.51 -18.93
CA GLY A 117 -19.09 -4.05 -18.80
C GLY A 117 -19.01 -2.55 -18.59
N VAL A 118 -17.98 -2.14 -17.85
CA VAL A 118 -17.71 -0.75 -17.50
C VAL A 118 -16.23 -0.46 -17.71
N THR A 119 -15.92 0.77 -18.11
CA THR A 119 -14.53 1.21 -18.31
C THR A 119 -14.25 2.44 -17.47
N LEU A 120 -13.26 2.36 -16.59
CA LEU A 120 -12.62 3.53 -16.01
C LEU A 120 -11.47 3.95 -16.92
N LYS A 121 -11.44 5.23 -17.29
CA LYS A 121 -10.42 5.83 -18.15
C LYS A 121 -9.62 6.82 -17.34
N SER A 122 -8.31 6.92 -17.61
CA SER A 122 -7.43 7.93 -16.99
C SER A 122 -7.49 7.93 -15.45
N VAL A 123 -7.46 6.75 -14.85
CA VAL A 123 -7.39 6.63 -13.39
C VAL A 123 -5.94 6.66 -12.97
N ARG A 124 -5.56 7.41 -11.93
CA ARG A 124 -4.19 7.38 -11.44
C ARG A 124 -3.79 5.97 -10.96
N CYS A 125 -2.74 5.41 -11.53
CA CYS A 125 -2.09 4.20 -11.03
C CYS A 125 -0.75 4.52 -10.39
N ILE A 126 -0.32 3.64 -9.49
CA ILE A 126 0.90 3.79 -8.70
C ILE A 126 1.73 2.53 -8.92
N LEU A 127 3.00 2.72 -9.25
CA LEU A 127 3.95 1.63 -9.46
C LEU A 127 4.71 1.39 -8.16
N VAL A 128 4.59 0.18 -7.61
CA VAL A 128 5.21 -0.19 -6.35
C VAL A 128 6.20 -1.34 -6.59
N PRO A 129 7.52 -1.09 -6.53
CA PRO A 129 8.49 -2.17 -6.64
C PRO A 129 8.41 -3.10 -5.42
N GLU A 130 8.42 -4.40 -5.68
CA GLU A 130 8.34 -5.48 -4.68
C GLU A 130 9.61 -6.36 -4.69
N PRO A 131 10.79 -5.84 -4.29
CA PRO A 131 12.02 -6.64 -4.21
C PRO A 131 11.96 -7.81 -3.21
N TRP A 132 10.90 -7.84 -2.38
CA TRP A 132 10.62 -8.92 -1.43
C TRP A 132 9.67 -9.98 -1.99
N ASN A 133 9.21 -9.86 -3.23
CA ASN A 133 8.30 -10.82 -3.82
C ASN A 133 9.00 -12.17 -4.04
N GLU A 134 8.41 -13.25 -3.49
CA GLU A 134 9.02 -14.58 -3.47
C GLU A 134 9.21 -15.17 -4.88
N HIS A 135 8.34 -14.78 -5.82
CA HIS A 135 8.35 -15.33 -7.17
C HIS A 135 9.30 -14.62 -8.12
N ASP A 136 9.45 -13.30 -7.95
CA ASP A 136 10.23 -12.44 -8.83
C ASP A 136 10.69 -11.20 -8.05
N PRO A 137 12.01 -11.00 -7.82
CA PRO A 137 12.54 -9.85 -7.09
C PRO A 137 12.48 -8.55 -7.89
N ASN A 138 12.13 -8.60 -9.18
CA ASN A 138 11.90 -7.42 -10.00
C ASN A 138 10.41 -7.09 -10.16
N ALA A 139 9.54 -7.71 -9.34
CA ALA A 139 8.11 -7.54 -9.50
C ALA A 139 7.73 -6.10 -9.20
N VAL A 140 6.92 -5.50 -10.07
CA VAL A 140 6.33 -4.18 -9.86
C VAL A 140 4.82 -4.33 -9.79
N ALA A 141 4.26 -4.11 -8.60
CA ALA A 141 2.84 -4.10 -8.39
C ALA A 141 2.23 -2.81 -8.92
N VAL A 142 1.09 -2.94 -9.58
CA VAL A 142 0.28 -1.83 -10.05
C VAL A 142 -0.87 -1.65 -9.07
N MET A 143 -0.91 -0.47 -8.46
CA MET A 143 -1.90 -0.07 -7.46
C MET A 143 -2.79 1.03 -8.01
N VAL A 144 -4.06 1.04 -7.61
CA VAL A 144 -5.02 2.12 -7.89
C VAL A 144 -5.64 2.54 -6.57
N GLY A 145 -5.26 3.72 -6.08
CA GLY A 145 -5.46 4.06 -4.67
C GLY A 145 -4.76 3.02 -3.77
N GLN A 146 -5.51 2.40 -2.86
CA GLN A 146 -4.99 1.36 -1.96
C GLN A 146 -5.25 -0.07 -2.48
N ASN A 147 -5.67 -0.21 -3.73
CA ASN A 147 -6.11 -1.47 -4.32
C ASN A 147 -5.07 -2.03 -5.29
N HIS A 148 -4.70 -3.29 -5.11
CA HIS A 148 -3.79 -3.99 -6.01
C HIS A 148 -4.57 -4.51 -7.22
N VAL A 149 -4.28 -3.97 -8.42
CA VAL A 149 -4.98 -4.35 -9.66
C VAL A 149 -4.22 -5.38 -10.49
N GLY A 150 -2.90 -5.51 -10.31
CA GLY A 150 -2.08 -6.57 -10.88
C GLY A 150 -0.60 -6.19 -10.90
N TYR A 151 0.18 -6.82 -11.76
CA TYR A 151 1.63 -6.64 -11.90
C TYR A 151 2.02 -6.17 -13.30
N LEU A 152 3.15 -5.48 -13.41
CA LEU A 152 3.85 -5.39 -14.69
C LEU A 152 4.28 -6.79 -15.14
N ALA A 153 4.31 -7.02 -16.46
CA ALA A 153 4.90 -8.24 -17.01
C ALA A 153 6.38 -8.33 -16.60
N ALA A 154 6.86 -9.52 -16.23
CA ALA A 154 8.18 -9.70 -15.62
C ALA A 154 9.33 -9.15 -16.48
N ASP A 155 9.30 -9.38 -17.79
CA ASP A 155 10.30 -8.86 -18.73
C ASP A 155 10.39 -7.33 -18.71
N LEU A 156 9.24 -6.65 -18.60
CA LEU A 156 9.19 -5.20 -18.53
C LEU A 156 9.55 -4.69 -17.13
N ALA A 157 9.09 -5.39 -16.09
CA ALA A 157 9.31 -5.01 -14.70
C ALA A 157 10.81 -4.91 -14.37
N ALA A 158 11.64 -5.76 -14.97
CA ALA A 158 13.10 -5.71 -14.85
C ALA A 158 13.70 -4.36 -15.30
N SER A 159 13.17 -3.75 -16.37
CA SER A 159 13.64 -2.45 -16.89
C SER A 159 13.24 -1.28 -15.99
N TYR A 160 12.11 -1.38 -15.29
CA TYR A 160 11.59 -0.32 -14.44
C TYR A 160 12.11 -0.38 -13.00
N THR A 161 12.48 -1.57 -12.52
CA THR A 161 12.70 -1.82 -11.09
C THR A 161 13.80 -0.93 -10.49
N ASP A 162 14.94 -0.74 -11.15
CA ASP A 162 16.03 0.06 -10.57
C ASP A 162 15.62 1.52 -10.34
N GLY A 163 15.08 2.17 -11.37
CA GLY A 163 14.61 3.55 -11.30
C GLY A 163 13.47 3.72 -10.28
N LEU A 164 12.51 2.80 -10.26
CA LEU A 164 11.43 2.82 -9.28
C LEU A 164 11.94 2.62 -7.84
N LEU A 165 12.92 1.75 -7.63
CA LEU A 165 13.55 1.57 -6.32
C LEU A 165 14.32 2.82 -5.89
N ARG A 166 14.97 3.54 -6.81
CA ARG A 166 15.64 4.82 -6.52
C ARG A 166 14.67 5.84 -5.95
N ILE A 167 13.51 5.99 -6.58
CA ILE A 167 12.45 6.92 -6.16
C ILE A 167 11.81 6.44 -4.84
N ALA A 168 11.55 5.13 -4.70
CA ALA A 168 11.03 4.53 -3.47
C ALA A 168 11.95 4.76 -2.26
N ARG A 169 13.29 4.71 -2.45
CA ARG A 169 14.26 5.02 -1.40
C ARG A 169 14.22 6.47 -0.94
N LEU A 170 13.79 7.39 -1.81
CA LEU A 170 13.56 8.80 -1.47
C LEU A 170 12.21 9.04 -0.79
N GLY A 171 11.41 7.99 -0.58
CA GLY A 171 10.09 8.07 0.04
C GLY A 171 8.98 8.44 -0.95
N SER A 172 9.24 8.34 -2.26
CA SER A 172 8.28 8.66 -3.31
C SER A 172 7.90 7.44 -4.14
N LEU A 173 6.77 7.47 -4.83
CA LEU A 173 6.36 6.43 -5.80
C LEU A 173 6.00 7.07 -7.14
N ALA A 174 6.42 6.40 -8.22
CA ALA A 174 6.03 6.79 -9.56
C ALA A 174 4.54 6.53 -9.79
N THR A 175 3.91 7.42 -10.55
CA THR A 175 2.52 7.26 -10.96
C THR A 175 2.35 7.36 -12.47
N GLY A 176 1.24 6.83 -12.95
CA GLY A 176 0.83 6.85 -14.35
C GLY A 176 -0.69 6.85 -14.46
N GLU A 177 -1.21 6.56 -15.66
CA GLU A 177 -2.64 6.45 -15.91
C GLU A 177 -3.04 5.01 -16.22
N ALA A 178 -4.01 4.48 -15.50
CA ALA A 178 -4.67 3.22 -15.77
C ALA A 178 -5.99 3.42 -16.51
N ARG A 179 -6.19 2.54 -17.49
CA ARG A 179 -7.47 2.23 -18.09
C ARG A 179 -7.88 0.83 -17.66
N ILE A 180 -9.00 0.75 -16.96
CA ILE A 180 -9.50 -0.51 -16.40
C ILE A 180 -10.86 -0.79 -17.02
N TRP A 181 -10.96 -1.90 -17.74
CA TRP A 181 -12.22 -2.46 -18.18
C TRP A 181 -12.59 -3.62 -17.28
N ALA A 182 -13.84 -3.71 -16.84
CA ALA A 182 -14.32 -4.90 -16.15
C ALA A 182 -15.78 -5.20 -16.50
N LYS A 183 -16.12 -6.48 -16.52
CA LYS A 183 -17.45 -7.02 -16.77
C LYS A 183 -17.75 -8.11 -15.76
N SER A 184 -18.97 -8.12 -15.24
CA SER A 184 -19.50 -9.26 -14.49
C SER A 184 -20.15 -10.23 -15.47
N ASP A 185 -19.69 -11.47 -15.52
CA ASP A 185 -20.20 -12.52 -16.40
C ASP A 185 -20.55 -13.73 -15.54
N ASP A 186 -21.84 -13.97 -15.30
CA ASP A 186 -22.33 -15.08 -14.45
C ASP A 186 -21.67 -15.15 -13.05
N GLY A 187 -21.46 -13.98 -12.43
CA GLY A 187 -20.80 -13.86 -11.13
C GLY A 187 -19.26 -13.93 -11.17
N ILE A 188 -18.67 -14.21 -12.33
CA ILE A 188 -17.23 -14.13 -12.57
C ILE A 188 -16.88 -12.72 -13.06
N ILE A 189 -15.97 -12.05 -12.37
CA ILE A 189 -15.47 -10.75 -12.82
C ILE A 189 -14.35 -10.99 -13.81
N ARG A 190 -14.55 -10.55 -15.06
CA ARG A 190 -13.48 -10.41 -16.05
C ARG A 190 -13.00 -8.98 -16.03
N ALA A 191 -11.71 -8.79 -15.91
CA ALA A 191 -11.08 -7.49 -16.02
C ALA A 191 -10.03 -7.51 -17.14
N ARG A 192 -9.79 -6.32 -17.70
CA ARG A 192 -8.58 -6.00 -18.45
C ARG A 192 -8.03 -4.68 -17.91
N VAL A 193 -6.78 -4.68 -17.49
CA VAL A 193 -6.08 -3.49 -17.00
C VAL A 193 -4.96 -3.15 -17.96
N THR A 194 -4.98 -1.91 -18.46
CA THR A 194 -3.93 -1.34 -19.29
C THR A 194 -3.45 -0.07 -18.62
N ILE A 195 -2.15 0.13 -18.51
CA ILE A 195 -1.57 1.35 -17.96
C ILE A 195 -0.77 2.10 -19.03
N LEU A 196 -0.70 3.41 -18.86
CA LEU A 196 0.10 4.35 -19.60
C LEU A 196 1.10 4.92 -18.60
N ILE A 197 2.38 4.59 -18.82
CA ILE A 197 3.46 4.96 -17.93
C ILE A 197 4.57 5.67 -18.73
N PRO A 198 5.43 6.46 -18.06
CA PRO A 198 6.61 7.02 -18.70
C PRO A 198 7.56 5.91 -19.12
N GLU A 199 8.40 6.14 -20.14
CA GLU A 199 9.46 5.19 -20.49
C GLU A 199 10.39 4.92 -19.30
N ALA A 200 10.93 3.70 -19.21
CA ALA A 200 11.83 3.29 -18.12
C ALA A 200 13.00 4.27 -17.92
N SER A 201 13.55 4.80 -19.01
CA SER A 201 14.66 5.78 -19.02
C SER A 201 14.32 7.10 -18.32
N GLN A 202 13.05 7.43 -18.11
CA GLN A 202 12.62 8.63 -17.38
C GLN A 202 12.80 8.51 -15.85
N PHE A 203 13.13 7.30 -15.38
CA PHE A 203 13.32 6.95 -13.99
C PHE A 203 14.79 6.67 -13.61
N ASP A 204 15.72 6.76 -14.57
CA ASP A 204 17.17 6.53 -14.36
C ASP A 204 17.79 7.56 -13.39
#